data_AF-A0A183L0E6-F1
#
_entry.id   AF-A0A183L0E6-F1
#
_cell.length_a   1.000
_cell.length_b   1.000
_cell.length_c   1.000
_cell.angle_alpha   90.00
_cell.angle_beta   90.00
_cell.angle_gamma   90.00
#
_symmetry.space_group_name_H-M   'P 1'
#
loop_
_entity.id
_entity.type
_entity.pdbx_description
1 polymer ?
#
loop_
_entity_poly.entity_id
_entity_poly.type
_entity_poly.pdbx_seq_one_letter_code
_entity_poly.pdbx_strand_id
1 'polypeptide(L)'
;MAYHGVLKKPDDYVNALKAARYYANKITQSWYAATDNYMNGPIRRNTVFPYSVFYVFYEQYLTLGNEAAFQLGICLLAIFVVTLVFFGFDIVATLMVIFGVVYIVISVSAVMVLWSITLNALSLVNLVVVSIYFF
;
A
#
# COMPACT_ATOMS: atom_id res chain seq x y z
N MET A 1 -18.36 2.82 -24.14
CA MET A 1 -16.88 2.87 -24.07
C MET A 1 -16.46 4.33 -24.09
N ALA A 2 -15.54 4.74 -23.23
CA ALA A 2 -15.09 6.14 -23.13
C ALA A 2 -13.55 6.16 -23.02
N TYR A 3 -12.95 7.31 -23.28
CA TYR A 3 -11.50 7.50 -23.26
C TYR A 3 -11.08 8.39 -22.09
N HIS A 4 -9.92 8.10 -21.50
CA HIS A 4 -9.30 9.00 -20.55
C HIS A 4 -8.69 10.20 -21.28
N GLY A 5 -8.50 11.30 -20.56
CA GLY A 5 -7.67 12.41 -21.04
C GLY A 5 -6.20 12.00 -21.20
N VAL A 6 -5.36 12.96 -21.58
CA VAL A 6 -3.92 12.71 -21.74
C VAL A 6 -3.27 12.49 -20.36
N LEU A 7 -2.73 11.29 -20.13
CA LEU A 7 -2.02 10.91 -18.91
C LEU A 7 -0.51 10.84 -19.21
N LYS A 8 0.32 11.58 -18.46
CA LYS A 8 1.78 11.59 -18.68
C LYS A 8 2.57 11.23 -17.43
N LYS A 9 2.12 11.67 -16.25
CA LYS A 9 2.81 11.42 -14.99
C LYS A 9 2.21 10.23 -14.25
N PRO A 10 2.99 9.51 -13.42
CA PRO A 10 2.47 8.42 -12.59
C PRO A 10 1.26 8.82 -11.74
N ASP A 11 1.27 10.04 -11.17
CA ASP A 11 0.17 10.57 -10.37
C ASP A 11 -1.12 10.74 -11.18
N ASP A 12 -1.01 11.08 -12.48
CA ASP A 12 -2.17 11.21 -13.37
C ASP A 12 -2.88 9.86 -13.52
N TYR A 13 -2.11 8.77 -13.69
CA TYR A 13 -2.65 7.41 -13.81
C TYR A 13 -3.36 6.95 -12.53
N VAL A 14 -2.75 7.22 -11.37
CA VAL A 14 -3.35 6.88 -10.06
C VAL A 14 -4.63 7.69 -9.83
N ASN A 15 -4.63 8.99 -10.14
CA ASN A 15 -5.79 9.85 -9.97
C ASN A 15 -6.92 9.49 -10.94
N ALA A 16 -6.60 9.20 -12.20
CA ALA A 16 -7.56 8.73 -13.19
C ALA A 16 -8.24 7.42 -12.74
N LEU A 17 -7.47 6.48 -12.20
CA LEU A 17 -8.00 5.22 -11.66
C LEU A 17 -8.91 5.45 -10.45
N LYS A 18 -8.51 6.31 -9.50
CA LYS A 18 -9.33 6.69 -8.34
C LYS A 18 -10.65 7.33 -8.78
N ALA A 19 -10.60 8.27 -9.71
CA ALA A 19 -11.78 8.95 -10.25
C ALA A 19 -12.71 7.96 -10.96
N ALA A 20 -12.18 7.07 -11.80
CA ALA A 20 -12.99 6.08 -12.49
C ALA A 20 -13.71 5.14 -11.51
N ARG A 21 -13.02 4.65 -10.46
CA ARG A 21 -13.65 3.84 -9.40
C ARG A 21 -14.73 4.63 -8.65
N TYR A 22 -14.48 5.90 -8.36
CA TYR A 22 -15.45 6.77 -7.70
C TYR A 22 -16.76 6.89 -8.52
N TYR A 23 -16.67 7.19 -9.81
CA TYR A 23 -17.84 7.30 -10.68
C TYR A 23 -18.55 5.95 -10.87
N ALA A 24 -17.80 4.86 -11.03
CA ALA A 24 -18.38 3.52 -11.16
C ALA A 24 -19.15 3.12 -9.88
N ASN A 25 -18.64 3.45 -8.69
CA ASN A 25 -19.33 3.23 -7.43
C ASN A 25 -20.60 4.09 -7.31
N LYS A 26 -20.57 5.35 -7.76
CA LYS A 26 -21.75 6.22 -7.77
C LYS A 26 -22.85 5.70 -8.71
N ILE A 27 -22.48 5.23 -9.90
CA ILE A 27 -23.41 4.61 -10.86
C ILE A 27 -23.97 3.30 -10.30
N THR A 28 -23.12 2.49 -9.67
CA THR A 28 -23.54 1.25 -9.01
C THR A 28 -24.55 1.54 -7.90
N GLN A 29 -24.29 2.57 -7.08
CA GLN A 29 -25.18 2.97 -5.99
C GLN A 29 -26.51 3.54 -6.50
N SER A 30 -26.50 4.39 -7.54
CA SER A 30 -27.73 4.91 -8.14
C SER A 30 -28.54 3.82 -8.83
N TRP A 31 -27.87 2.84 -9.44
CA TRP A 31 -28.53 1.69 -10.03
C TRP A 31 -29.21 0.83 -8.97
N TYR A 32 -28.56 0.57 -7.83
CA TYR A 32 -29.18 -0.12 -6.71
C TYR A 32 -30.37 0.65 -6.13
N ALA A 33 -30.29 1.97 -6.00
CA ALA A 33 -31.38 2.80 -5.47
C ALA A 33 -32.58 2.90 -6.42
N ALA A 34 -32.38 2.82 -7.73
CA ALA A 34 -33.44 2.86 -8.72
C ALA A 34 -34.09 1.48 -8.98
N THR A 35 -33.48 0.40 -8.47
CA THR A 35 -33.82 -0.98 -8.83
C THR A 35 -34.21 -1.79 -7.59
N ASP A 36 -35.29 -1.40 -6.91
CA ASP A 36 -35.87 -2.16 -5.78
C ASP A 36 -36.40 -3.54 -6.20
N ASN A 37 -36.75 -3.74 -7.48
CA ASN A 37 -37.51 -4.91 -7.95
C ASN A 37 -36.68 -6.13 -8.39
N TYR A 38 -35.35 -6.04 -8.47
CA TYR A 38 -34.48 -7.17 -8.87
C TYR A 38 -33.66 -7.76 -7.71
N MET A 39 -33.99 -7.44 -6.46
CA MET A 39 -33.38 -8.08 -5.28
C MET A 39 -33.86 -9.53 -5.05
N ASN A 40 -34.90 -9.97 -5.75
CA ASN A 40 -35.53 -11.29 -5.61
C ASN A 40 -35.15 -12.29 -6.72
N GLY A 41 -34.17 -11.98 -7.57
CA GLY A 41 -33.65 -12.88 -8.60
C GLY A 41 -32.39 -13.65 -8.15
N PRO A 42 -32.05 -14.79 -8.79
CA PRO A 42 -30.91 -15.64 -8.41
C PRO A 42 -29.54 -14.98 -8.62
N ILE A 43 -29.45 -13.87 -9.38
CA ILE A 43 -28.19 -13.14 -9.64
C ILE A 43 -28.12 -11.94 -8.69
N ARG A 44 -27.56 -12.17 -7.50
CA ARG A 44 -27.39 -11.15 -6.47
C ARG A 44 -26.19 -10.25 -6.83
N ARG A 45 -26.44 -8.93 -6.94
CA ARG A 45 -25.45 -7.83 -6.96
C ARG A 45 -24.65 -7.66 -8.26
N ASN A 46 -25.26 -7.03 -9.27
CA ASN A 46 -24.50 -6.48 -10.39
C ASN A 46 -23.77 -5.20 -9.99
N THR A 47 -22.44 -5.22 -10.00
CA THR A 47 -21.60 -4.04 -9.77
C THR A 47 -21.02 -3.54 -11.09
N VAL A 48 -20.98 -2.22 -11.26
CA VAL A 48 -20.28 -1.59 -12.39
C VAL A 48 -18.85 -1.34 -11.96
N PHE A 49 -17.88 -1.79 -12.77
CA PHE A 49 -16.46 -1.53 -12.55
C PHE A 49 -15.82 -0.98 -13.83
N PRO A 50 -14.92 0.00 -13.71
CA PRO A 50 -14.21 0.55 -14.86
C PRO A 50 -13.01 -0.35 -15.21
N TYR A 51 -12.75 -0.56 -16.50
CA TYR A 51 -11.62 -1.35 -16.97
C TYR A 51 -10.75 -0.55 -17.95
N SER A 52 -9.44 -0.62 -17.76
CA SER A 52 -8.41 -0.08 -18.64
C SER A 52 -7.11 -0.87 -18.46
N VAL A 53 -6.30 -1.01 -19.51
CA VAL A 53 -5.08 -1.83 -19.51
C VAL A 53 -4.08 -1.40 -18.42
N PHE A 54 -3.97 -0.09 -18.16
CA PHE A 54 -3.02 0.42 -17.18
C PHE A 54 -3.48 0.22 -15.72
N TYR A 55 -4.73 -0.16 -15.46
CA TYR A 55 -5.23 -0.27 -14.09
C TYR A 55 -4.49 -1.33 -13.28
N VAL A 56 -4.16 -2.47 -13.90
CA VAL A 56 -3.47 -3.58 -13.22
C VAL A 56 -2.09 -3.15 -12.70
N PHE A 57 -1.37 -2.29 -13.43
CA PHE A 57 -0.04 -1.82 -13.04
C PHE A 57 -0.08 -0.73 -11.97
N TYR A 58 -1.08 0.15 -12.02
CA TYR A 58 -1.17 1.29 -11.10
C TYR A 58 -1.95 0.99 -9.82
N GLU A 59 -2.63 -0.15 -9.74
CA GLU A 59 -3.41 -0.55 -8.57
C GLU A 59 -2.56 -0.71 -7.32
N GLN A 60 -1.35 -1.27 -7.43
CA GLN A 60 -0.42 -1.43 -6.30
C GLN A 60 -0.02 -0.10 -5.64
N TYR A 61 -0.02 1.01 -6.39
CA TYR A 61 0.35 2.32 -5.84
C TYR A 61 -0.76 2.93 -4.96
N LEU A 62 -1.99 2.41 -5.02
CA LEU A 62 -3.08 2.86 -4.13
C LEU A 62 -2.85 2.43 -2.69
N THR A 63 -2.30 1.24 -2.49
CA THR A 63 -2.11 0.62 -1.17
C THR A 63 -0.66 0.62 -0.71
N LEU A 64 0.28 1.01 -1.58
CA LEU A 64 1.73 0.95 -1.33
C LEU A 64 2.15 1.50 0.05
N GLY A 65 1.60 2.64 0.47
CA GLY A 65 1.94 3.24 1.76
C GLY A 65 1.51 2.38 2.96
N ASN A 66 0.32 1.77 2.87
CA ASN A 66 -0.20 0.90 3.93
C ASN A 66 0.55 -0.42 3.99
N GLU A 67 0.81 -1.03 2.83
CA GLU A 67 1.59 -2.26 2.72
C GLU A 67 3.03 -2.05 3.23
N ALA A 68 3.62 -0.89 2.93
CA ALA A 68 4.95 -0.53 3.43
C ALA A 68 5.01 -0.44 4.95
N ALA A 69 4.06 0.29 5.56
CA ALA A 69 3.99 0.43 7.01
C ALA A 69 3.74 -0.92 7.71
N PHE A 70 2.86 -1.75 7.13
CA PHE A 70 2.56 -3.08 7.65
C PHE A 70 3.77 -4.01 7.62
N GLN A 71 4.46 -4.08 6.48
CA GLN A 71 5.62 -4.95 6.31
C GLN A 71 6.79 -4.53 7.23
N LEU A 72 7.06 -3.22 7.33
CA LEU A 72 8.09 -2.72 8.26
C LEU A 72 7.70 -2.96 9.72
N GLY A 73 6.42 -2.80 10.06
CA GLY A 73 5.91 -3.09 11.40
C GLY A 73 6.11 -4.55 11.80
N ILE A 74 5.82 -5.50 10.89
CA ILE A 74 6.06 -6.93 11.14
C ILE A 74 7.55 -7.21 11.35
N CYS A 75 8.43 -6.61 10.55
CA CYS A 75 9.87 -6.79 10.68
C CYS A 75 10.38 -6.26 12.03
N LEU A 76 9.94 -5.06 12.43
CA LEU A 76 10.29 -4.48 13.73
C LEU A 76 9.77 -5.34 14.90
N LEU A 77 8.56 -5.88 14.78
CA LEU A 77 8.00 -6.78 15.78
C LEU A 77 8.82 -8.07 15.89
N ALA A 78 9.22 -8.66 14.76
CA ALA A 78 10.06 -9.86 14.76
C ALA A 78 11.42 -9.59 15.43
N ILE A 79 12.08 -8.46 15.12
CA ILE A 79 13.34 -8.06 15.75
C ILE A 79 13.15 -7.88 17.25
N PHE A 80 12.07 -7.22 17.67
CA PHE A 80 11.74 -7.02 19.09
C PHE A 80 11.61 -8.36 19.83
N VAL A 81 10.86 -9.32 19.29
CA VAL A 81 10.64 -10.61 19.94
C VAL A 81 11.95 -11.39 20.08
N VAL A 82 12.77 -11.44 19.03
CA VAL A 82 14.04 -12.18 19.05
C VAL A 82 15.03 -11.53 20.02
N THR A 83 15.20 -10.21 19.96
CA THR A 83 16.12 -9.47 20.83
C THR A 83 15.71 -9.55 22.31
N LEU A 84 14.41 -9.49 22.61
CA LEU A 84 13.88 -9.61 23.96
C LEU A 84 14.16 -10.99 24.57
N VAL A 85 14.01 -12.06 23.78
CA VAL A 85 14.34 -13.42 24.22
C VAL A 85 15.84 -13.58 24.44
N PHE A 86 16.68 -13.05 23.54
CA PHE A 86 18.13 -13.14 23.64
C PHE A 86 18.71 -12.37 24.84
N PHE A 87 18.16 -11.20 25.17
CA PHE A 87 18.57 -10.42 26.34
C PHE A 87 17.93 -10.88 27.66
N GLY A 88 17.17 -11.98 27.66
CA GLY A 88 16.58 -12.51 28.89
C GLY A 88 15.50 -11.61 29.48
N PHE A 89 14.63 -11.04 28.63
CA PHE A 89 13.53 -10.14 29.00
C PHE A 89 13.97 -8.75 29.52
N ASP A 90 15.18 -8.29 29.20
CA ASP A 90 15.57 -6.89 29.44
C ASP A 90 14.91 -5.94 28.40
N ILE A 91 13.85 -5.27 28.85
CA ILE A 91 13.06 -4.33 28.03
C ILE A 91 13.89 -3.10 27.63
N VAL A 92 14.78 -2.62 28.50
CA VAL A 92 15.54 -1.37 28.27
C VAL A 92 16.59 -1.60 27.18
N ALA A 93 17.32 -2.70 27.26
CA ALA A 93 18.29 -3.10 26.23
C ALA A 93 17.61 -3.36 24.88
N THR A 94 16.46 -4.04 24.90
CA THR A 94 15.67 -4.33 23.70
C THR A 94 15.16 -3.05 23.01
N LEU A 95 14.67 -2.07 23.79
CA LEU A 95 14.22 -0.78 23.24
C LEU A 95 15.34 -0.01 22.55
N MET A 96 16.55 0.01 23.13
CA MET A 96 17.70 0.66 22.51
C MET A 96 18.01 0.09 21.12
N VAL A 97 17.91 -1.23 20.95
CA VAL A 97 18.10 -1.90 19.65
C VAL A 97 17.00 -1.49 18.66
N ILE A 98 15.74 -1.50 19.08
CA ILE A 98 14.63 -1.05 18.21
C ILE A 98 14.85 0.39 17.74
N PHE A 99 15.22 1.29 18.65
CA PHE A 99 15.51 2.68 18.29
C PHE A 99 16.65 2.78 17.27
N GLY A 100 17.69 1.96 17.41
CA GLY A 100 18.77 1.86 16.43
C GLY A 100 18.27 1.42 15.04
N VAL A 101 17.44 0.38 14.98
CA VAL A 101 16.88 -0.12 13.70
C VAL A 101 15.98 0.94 13.05
N VAL A 102 15.10 1.58 13.83
CA VAL A 102 14.24 2.68 13.35
C VAL A 102 15.09 3.83 12.81
N TYR A 103 16.17 4.19 13.49
CA TYR A 103 17.09 5.23 13.04
C TYR A 103 17.74 4.89 11.69
N ILE A 104 18.18 3.64 11.49
CA ILE A 104 18.74 3.17 10.21
C ILE A 104 17.69 3.25 9.10
N VAL A 105 16.46 2.77 9.34
CA VAL A 105 15.36 2.81 8.35
C VAL A 105 15.06 4.26 7.94
N ILE A 106 14.98 5.18 8.90
CA ILE A 106 14.76 6.60 8.62
C ILE A 106 15.94 7.17 7.81
N SER A 107 17.18 6.86 8.20
CA SER A 107 18.37 7.34 7.49
C SER A 107 18.40 6.88 6.03
N VAL A 108 18.14 5.60 5.76
CA VAL A 108 18.09 5.05 4.40
C VAL A 108 16.94 5.66 3.61
N SER A 109 15.76 5.83 4.23
CA SER A 109 14.62 6.48 3.58
C SER A 109 14.92 7.94 3.21
N ALA A 110 15.67 8.66 4.05
CA ALA A 110 16.09 10.03 3.77
C ALA A 110 17.07 10.10 2.58
N VAL A 111 18.01 9.17 2.50
CA VAL A 111 18.94 9.05 1.36
C VAL A 111 18.19 8.72 0.06
N MET A 112 17.16 7.86 0.12
CA MET A 112 16.31 7.57 -1.05
C MET A 112 15.63 8.83 -1.60
N VAL A 113 15.16 9.71 -0.71
CA VAL A 113 14.56 10.99 -1.10
C VAL A 113 15.61 11.93 -1.72
N LEU A 114 16.80 12.03 -1.11
CA LEU A 114 17.89 12.86 -1.62
C LEU A 114 18.36 12.42 -3.02
N TRP A 115 18.35 11.12 -3.30
CA TRP A 115 18.68 10.56 -4.61
C TRP A 115 17.50 10.44 -5.57
N SER A 116 16.35 11.01 -5.24
CA SER A 116 15.15 10.99 -6.10
C SER A 116 14.68 9.58 -6.47
N ILE A 117 14.93 8.59 -5.61
CA ILE A 117 14.46 7.22 -5.78
C ILE A 117 13.01 7.17 -5.31
N THR A 118 12.11 6.86 -6.23
CA THR A 118 10.69 6.72 -5.90
C THR A 118 10.44 5.48 -5.07
N LEU A 119 9.53 5.61 -4.11
CA LEU A 119 9.08 4.47 -3.31
C LEU A 119 8.16 3.61 -4.18
N ASN A 120 8.59 2.37 -4.44
CA ASN A 120 7.89 1.36 -5.22
C ASN A 120 7.94 0.02 -4.47
N ALA A 121 7.15 -0.98 -4.88
CA ALA A 121 7.15 -2.32 -4.31
C ALA A 121 8.57 -2.93 -4.26
N LEU A 122 9.39 -2.72 -5.29
CA LEU A 122 10.79 -3.16 -5.33
C LEU A 122 11.68 -2.47 -4.29
N SER A 123 11.55 -1.15 -4.14
CA SER A 123 12.35 -0.40 -3.17
C SER A 123 11.91 -0.69 -1.72
N LEU A 124 10.63 -1.01 -1.52
CA LEU A 124 10.11 -1.46 -0.23
C LEU A 124 10.79 -2.78 0.21
N VAL A 125 10.93 -3.74 -0.71
CA VAL A 125 11.64 -5.00 -0.42
C VAL A 125 13.09 -4.71 -0.03
N ASN A 126 13.77 -3.78 -0.71
CA ASN A 126 15.13 -3.40 -0.33
C ASN A 126 15.20 -2.79 1.08
N LEU A 127 14.23 -1.96 1.46
CA LEU A 127 14.16 -1.39 2.81
C LEU A 127 13.99 -2.47 3.88
N VAL A 128 13.15 -3.47 3.59
CA VAL A 128 12.94 -4.64 4.47
C VAL A 128 14.22 -5.45 4.61
N VAL A 129 14.90 -5.74 3.50
CA VAL A 129 16.16 -6.50 3.51
C VAL A 129 17.24 -5.77 4.31
N VAL A 130 17.37 -4.45 4.15
CA VAL A 130 18.31 -3.64 4.94
C VAL A 130 18.02 -3.73 6.44
N SER A 131 16.74 -3.74 6.82
CA SER A 131 16.35 -3.86 8.23
C SER A 131 16.70 -5.23 8.82
N ILE A 132 16.67 -6.29 8.00
CA ILE A 132 16.97 -7.67 8.42
C ILE A 132 18.47 -7.94 8.44
N TYR A 133 19.21 -7.50 7.41
CA TYR A 133 20.63 -7.85 7.24
C TYR A 133 21.56 -7.20 8.28
N PHE A 134 21.09 -6.15 8.96
CA PHE A 134 21.84 -5.45 10.00
C PHE A 134 21.64 -6.02 11.41
N PHE A 135 20.86 -7.11 11.54
CA PHE A 135 20.67 -7.90 12.75
C PHE A 135 21.17 -9.33 12.52
#